data_AF-A0A3D0NGH6-F1
#
_entry.id   AF-A0A3D0NGH6-F1
#
_cell.length_a   1.000
_cell.length_b   1.000
_cell.length_c   1.000
_cell.angle_alpha   90.00
_cell.angle_beta   90.00
_cell.angle_gamma   90.00
#
_symmetry.space_group_name_H-M   'P 1'
#
loop_
_entity.id
_entity.type
_entity.pdbx_description
1 polymer ?
#
loop_
_entity_poly.entity_id
_entity_poly.type
_entity_poly.pdbx_seq_one_letter_code
_entity_poly.pdbx_strand_id
1 'polypeptide(L)'
;MFDKDRILFQLHRTRILSLQMIDRIDHEKWFDMPMGITHVAWNVGHLAIAEYFLGLFLVRGSRDSDAAFIPETYRELFGYGSVVSPDSTIYPSPAELRTVLNLVHDQVMLETREMPANVLTESCIFDDPEFDHHPIFTTKGGALEWLTHHEHIHIGQIGFLRRTFGDKPIEYLDESRAGKNFV
;
A
#
# COMPACT_ATOMS: atom_id res chain seq x y z
N MET A 1 -19.32 -11.20 10.83
CA MET A 1 -18.13 -11.57 11.62
C MET A 1 -16.98 -11.64 10.64
N PHE A 2 -15.83 -11.04 10.97
CA PHE A 2 -14.66 -11.03 10.09
C PHE A 2 -14.07 -12.43 9.96
N ASP A 3 -13.55 -12.74 8.77
CA ASP A 3 -12.87 -14.00 8.48
C ASP A 3 -11.37 -13.70 8.32
N LYS A 4 -10.59 -14.06 9.34
CA LYS A 4 -9.16 -13.72 9.41
C LYS A 4 -8.36 -14.34 8.26
N ASP A 5 -8.66 -15.59 7.91
CA ASP A 5 -7.94 -16.29 6.85
C ASP A 5 -8.26 -15.67 5.49
N ARG A 6 -9.52 -15.24 5.27
CA ARG A 6 -9.88 -14.49 4.07
C ARG A 6 -9.24 -13.11 4.00
N ILE A 7 -9.12 -12.39 5.11
CA ILE A 7 -8.40 -11.11 5.16
C ILE A 7 -6.93 -11.32 4.77
N LEU A 8 -6.24 -12.26 5.41
CA LEU A 8 -4.83 -12.58 5.11
C LEU A 8 -4.65 -12.99 3.64
N PHE A 9 -5.55 -13.83 3.12
CA PHE A 9 -5.53 -14.22 1.71
C PHE A 9 -5.67 -13.01 0.77
N GLN A 10 -6.60 -12.09 1.05
CA GLN A 10 -6.83 -10.92 0.21
C GLN A 10 -5.69 -9.91 0.29
N LEU A 11 -5.12 -9.67 1.48
CA LEU A 11 -3.93 -8.82 1.64
C LEU A 11 -2.76 -9.36 0.80
N HIS A 12 -2.47 -10.65 0.92
CA HIS A 12 -1.35 -11.26 0.22
C HIS A 12 -1.49 -11.19 -1.31
N ARG A 13 -2.63 -11.61 -1.85
CA ARG A 13 -2.84 -11.61 -3.31
C ARG A 13 -2.92 -10.20 -3.90
N THR A 14 -3.46 -9.23 -3.15
CA THR A 14 -3.50 -7.84 -3.59
C THR A 14 -2.08 -7.29 -3.70
N ARG A 15 -1.20 -7.61 -2.74
CA ARG A 15 0.21 -7.25 -2.82
C ARG A 15 0.93 -7.92 -3.98
N ILE A 16 0.67 -9.20 -4.24
CA ILE A 16 1.24 -9.87 -5.44
C ILE A 16 0.87 -9.08 -6.71
N LEU A 17 -0.41 -8.72 -6.86
CA LEU A 17 -0.87 -7.98 -8.03
C LEU A 17 -0.24 -6.58 -8.12
N SER A 18 -0.14 -5.85 -7.02
CA SER A 18 0.49 -4.52 -7.02
C SER A 18 1.96 -4.59 -7.37
N LEU A 19 2.72 -5.53 -6.80
CA LEU A 19 4.13 -5.73 -7.13
C LEU A 19 4.32 -6.07 -8.60
N GLN A 20 3.51 -6.97 -9.15
CA GLN A 20 3.56 -7.27 -10.58
C GLN A 20 3.32 -6.02 -11.44
N MET A 21 2.40 -5.14 -11.04
CA MET A 21 2.13 -3.90 -11.78
C MET A 21 3.27 -2.90 -11.67
N ILE A 22 3.87 -2.77 -10.49
CA ILE A 22 5.05 -1.93 -10.22
C ILE A 22 6.25 -2.43 -11.04
N ASP A 23 6.51 -3.74 -11.06
CA ASP A 23 7.65 -4.38 -11.75
C ASP A 23 7.63 -4.24 -13.28
N ARG A 24 6.50 -3.81 -13.85
CA ARG A 24 6.37 -3.53 -15.27
C ARG A 24 6.82 -2.13 -15.65
N ILE A 25 7.19 -1.28 -14.70
CA ILE A 25 7.61 0.11 -14.94
C ILE A 25 9.09 0.26 -14.59
N ASP A 26 9.87 0.71 -15.58
CA ASP A 26 11.28 1.02 -15.41
C ASP A 26 11.47 2.06 -14.30
N HIS A 27 12.44 1.82 -13.42
CA HIS A 27 12.80 2.70 -12.29
C HIS A 27 13.12 4.13 -12.76
N GLU A 28 13.68 4.31 -13.96
CA GLU A 28 13.96 5.65 -14.50
C GLU A 28 12.69 6.49 -14.69
N LYS A 29 11.53 5.85 -14.90
CA LYS A 29 10.24 6.52 -15.09
C LYS A 29 9.49 6.79 -13.80
N TRP A 30 10.02 6.40 -12.63
CA TRP A 30 9.23 6.42 -11.39
C TRP A 30 8.87 7.82 -10.90
N PHE A 31 9.64 8.83 -11.30
CA PHE A 31 9.43 10.23 -10.96
C PHE A 31 8.81 11.04 -12.11
N ASP A 32 8.57 10.41 -13.26
CA ASP A 32 7.90 11.07 -14.38
C ASP A 32 6.45 11.37 -13.99
N MET A 33 6.05 12.63 -14.19
CA MET A 33 4.72 13.14 -13.84
C MET A 33 3.97 13.60 -15.10
N PRO A 34 3.59 12.67 -16.01
CA PRO A 34 3.17 12.98 -17.39
C PRO A 34 1.86 13.79 -17.45
N MET A 35 1.06 13.75 -16.39
CA MET A 35 -0.18 14.53 -16.26
C MET A 35 -0.06 15.69 -15.27
N GLY A 36 1.11 15.87 -14.64
CA GLY A 36 1.30 16.87 -13.59
C GLY A 36 0.51 16.60 -12.29
N ILE A 37 0.06 15.36 -12.05
CA ILE A 37 -0.78 14.99 -10.89
C ILE A 37 -0.04 14.07 -9.90
N THR A 38 0.53 12.98 -10.40
CA THR A 38 1.20 11.97 -9.58
C THR A 38 2.22 11.20 -10.40
N HIS A 39 3.10 10.47 -9.73
CA HIS A 39 4.11 9.59 -10.33
C HIS A 39 4.17 8.26 -9.57
N VAL A 40 4.90 7.27 -10.10
CA VAL A 40 4.93 5.91 -9.55
C VAL A 40 5.55 5.87 -8.17
N ALA A 41 6.66 6.57 -7.94
CA ALA A 41 7.33 6.61 -6.64
C ALA A 41 6.40 7.09 -5.51
N TRP A 42 5.55 8.10 -5.76
CA TRP A 42 4.58 8.56 -4.76
C TRP A 42 3.53 7.50 -4.49
N ASN A 43 3.01 6.82 -5.52
CA ASN A 43 2.04 5.73 -5.33
C ASN A 43 2.63 4.58 -4.51
N VAL A 44 3.89 4.19 -4.78
CA VAL A 44 4.57 3.11 -4.03
C VAL A 44 4.83 3.51 -2.58
N GLY A 45 5.31 4.74 -2.34
CA GLY A 45 5.48 5.27 -0.98
C GLY A 45 4.15 5.42 -0.23
N HIS A 46 3.10 5.86 -0.94
CA HIS A 46 1.75 6.00 -0.41
C HIS A 46 1.15 4.65 0.00
N LEU A 47 1.31 3.62 -0.83
CA LEU A 47 0.91 2.26 -0.48
C LEU A 47 1.57 1.78 0.82
N ALA A 48 2.87 2.05 1.00
CA ALA A 48 3.58 1.65 2.22
C ALA A 48 3.04 2.38 3.47
N ILE A 49 2.91 3.71 3.43
CA ILE A 49 2.41 4.45 4.60
C ILE A 49 0.93 4.20 4.87
N ALA A 50 0.12 3.99 3.84
CA ALA A 50 -1.30 3.63 4.00
C ALA A 50 -1.47 2.23 4.59
N GLU A 51 -0.63 1.26 4.18
CA GLU A 51 -0.63 -0.09 4.75
C GLU A 51 -0.21 -0.08 6.22
N TYR A 52 0.84 0.66 6.57
CA TYR A 52 1.20 0.89 7.97
C TYR A 52 0.05 1.51 8.75
N PHE A 53 -0.53 2.60 8.24
CA PHE A 53 -1.55 3.35 8.96
C PHE A 53 -2.81 2.52 9.21
N LEU A 54 -3.38 1.91 8.16
CA LEU A 54 -4.62 1.16 8.27
C LEU A 54 -4.41 -0.22 8.91
N GLY A 55 -3.28 -0.87 8.65
CA GLY A 55 -3.02 -2.27 9.02
C GLY A 55 -2.31 -2.44 10.36
N LEU A 56 -1.62 -1.42 10.85
CA LEU A 56 -0.90 -1.45 12.14
C LEU A 56 -1.37 -0.32 13.04
N PHE A 57 -1.25 0.94 12.64
CA PHE A 57 -1.56 2.08 13.51
C PHE A 57 -3.02 2.06 14.01
N LEU A 58 -4.01 1.95 13.12
CA LEU A 58 -5.43 1.87 13.53
C LEU A 58 -5.77 0.56 14.26
N VAL A 59 -4.92 -0.47 14.18
CA VAL A 59 -5.17 -1.79 14.79
C VAL A 59 -4.59 -1.88 16.20
N ARG A 60 -3.41 -1.30 16.42
CA ARG A 60 -2.60 -1.49 17.63
C ARG A 60 -1.88 -0.24 18.14
N GLY A 61 -2.09 0.91 17.52
CA GLY A 61 -1.38 2.15 17.82
C GLY A 61 0.05 2.14 17.27
N SER A 62 0.71 3.30 17.33
CA SER A 62 2.13 3.43 17.02
C SER A 62 3.00 2.75 18.08
N ARG A 63 4.16 2.26 17.66
CA ARG A 63 5.21 1.75 18.55
C ARG A 63 6.56 2.31 18.10
N ASP A 64 7.47 2.58 19.03
CA ASP A 64 8.81 3.06 18.72
C ASP A 64 9.58 2.12 17.76
N SER A 65 9.30 0.82 17.84
CA SER A 65 9.88 -0.20 16.94
C SER A 65 9.45 -0.03 15.47
N ASP A 66 8.39 0.72 15.19
CA ASP A 66 7.87 0.89 13.83
C ASP A 66 8.86 1.63 12.92
N ALA A 67 9.72 2.49 13.50
CA ALA A 67 10.77 3.19 12.79
C ALA A 67 11.79 2.25 12.11
N ALA A 68 11.83 0.96 12.49
CA ALA A 68 12.69 -0.04 11.87
C ALA A 68 12.24 -0.46 10.45
N PHE A 69 10.97 -0.25 10.10
CA PHE A 69 10.41 -0.67 8.81
C PHE A 69 9.61 0.41 8.08
N ILE A 70 9.22 1.50 8.75
CA ILE A 70 8.61 2.66 8.11
C ILE A 70 9.33 3.95 8.58
N PRO A 71 10.06 4.66 7.69
CA PRO A 71 10.71 5.91 8.07
C PRO A 71 9.70 7.00 8.43
N GLU A 72 10.01 7.81 9.45
CA GLU A 72 9.13 8.88 9.95
C GLU A 72 8.74 9.90 8.85
N THR A 73 9.64 10.13 7.89
CA THR A 73 9.42 11.06 6.76
C THR A 73 8.32 10.60 5.80
N TYR A 74 7.90 9.33 5.82
CA TYR A 74 6.90 8.81 4.89
C TYR A 74 5.53 9.46 5.08
N ARG A 75 5.17 9.88 6.30
CA ARG A 75 3.90 10.59 6.53
C ARG A 75 3.88 11.93 5.80
N GLU A 76 4.98 12.67 5.82
CA GLU A 76 5.09 13.97 5.14
C GLU A 76 5.14 13.81 3.62
N LEU A 77 5.96 12.87 3.13
CA LEU A 77 6.19 12.69 1.69
C LEU A 77 5.03 12.02 0.95
N PHE A 78 4.33 11.09 1.63
CA PHE A 78 3.38 10.18 0.98
C PHE A 78 2.03 10.08 1.70
N GLY A 79 1.88 10.66 2.89
CA GLY A 79 0.65 10.56 3.67
C GLY A 79 -0.52 11.32 3.06
N TYR A 80 -1.70 11.16 3.67
CA TYR A 80 -2.88 11.93 3.32
C TYR A 80 -2.60 13.43 3.43
N GLY A 81 -2.95 14.20 2.40
CA GLY A 81 -2.68 15.64 2.33
C GLY A 81 -1.28 16.03 1.83
N SER A 82 -0.38 15.07 1.60
CA SER A 82 0.91 15.34 0.94
C SER A 82 0.70 15.85 -0.49
N VAL A 83 1.61 16.71 -0.95
CA VAL A 83 1.59 17.28 -2.31
C VAL A 83 2.70 16.60 -3.11
N VAL A 84 2.34 15.97 -4.22
CA VAL A 84 3.30 15.29 -5.09
C VAL A 84 4.21 16.31 -5.78
N SER A 85 5.52 16.09 -5.70
CA SER A 85 6.54 16.94 -6.32
C SER A 85 7.15 16.25 -7.54
N PRO A 86 7.47 16.98 -8.62
CA PRO A 86 8.29 16.45 -9.70
C PRO A 86 9.80 16.40 -9.35
N ASP A 87 10.22 17.00 -8.23
CA ASP A 87 11.60 16.95 -7.76
C ASP A 87 11.91 15.57 -7.17
N SER A 88 12.62 14.73 -7.93
CA SER A 88 12.99 13.39 -7.50
C SER A 88 13.98 13.37 -6.33
N THR A 89 14.69 14.46 -6.05
CA THR A 89 15.74 14.50 -5.03
C THR A 89 15.23 14.48 -3.60
N ILE A 90 13.94 14.77 -3.39
CA ILE A 90 13.30 14.76 -2.07
C ILE A 90 12.77 13.38 -1.67
N TYR A 91 12.73 12.43 -2.62
CA TYR A 91 12.15 11.11 -2.43
C TYR A 91 13.24 10.04 -2.25
N PRO A 92 12.95 8.95 -1.51
CA PRO A 92 13.80 7.76 -1.54
C PRO A 92 13.85 7.17 -2.96
N SER A 93 14.93 6.44 -3.24
CA SER A 93 15.08 5.75 -4.52
C SER A 93 14.00 4.68 -4.73
N PRO A 94 13.72 4.28 -5.98
CA PRO A 94 12.80 3.18 -6.28
C PRO A 94 13.07 1.89 -5.49
N ALA A 95 14.36 1.55 -5.28
CA ALA A 95 14.76 0.37 -4.51
C ALA A 95 14.45 0.50 -3.02
N GLU A 96 14.67 1.68 -2.43
CA GLU A 96 14.32 1.96 -1.02
C GLU A 96 12.81 1.95 -0.80
N LEU A 97 12.05 2.58 -1.71
CA LEU A 97 10.59 2.56 -1.71
C LEU A 97 10.05 1.13 -1.75
N ARG A 98 10.59 0.29 -2.63
CA ARG A 98 10.22 -1.12 -2.72
C ARG A 98 10.57 -1.90 -1.45
N THR A 99 11.72 -1.60 -0.85
CA THR A 99 12.17 -2.23 0.40
C THR A 99 11.20 -1.91 1.53
N VAL A 100 10.85 -0.65 1.72
CA VAL A 100 9.89 -0.22 2.76
C VAL A 100 8.50 -0.80 2.53
N LEU A 101 8.02 -0.80 1.27
CA LEU A 101 6.74 -1.42 0.93
C LEU A 101 6.68 -2.91 1.33
N ASN A 102 7.75 -3.66 1.10
CA ASN A 102 7.82 -5.06 1.48
C ASN A 102 7.90 -5.24 3.01
N LEU A 103 8.75 -4.46 3.69
CA LEU A 103 8.90 -4.56 5.14
C LEU A 103 7.60 -4.27 5.90
N VAL A 104 6.86 -3.22 5.48
CA VAL A 104 5.55 -2.91 6.05
C VAL A 104 4.57 -4.06 5.83
N HIS A 105 4.52 -4.64 4.64
CA HIS A 105 3.64 -5.76 4.33
C HIS A 105 3.94 -6.99 5.18
N ASP A 106 5.22 -7.34 5.28
CA ASP A 106 5.65 -8.49 6.07
C ASP A 106 5.24 -8.31 7.54
N GLN A 107 5.38 -7.09 8.08
CA GLN A 107 4.94 -6.77 9.43
C GLN A 107 3.40 -6.86 9.59
N VAL A 108 2.63 -6.31 8.65
CA VAL A 108 1.17 -6.38 8.65
C VAL A 108 0.68 -7.82 8.58
N MET A 109 1.29 -8.64 7.72
CA MET A 109 0.97 -10.06 7.56
C MET A 109 1.34 -10.87 8.81
N LEU A 110 2.47 -10.59 9.43
CA LEU A 110 2.89 -11.21 10.69
C LEU A 110 1.89 -10.90 11.80
N GLU A 111 1.65 -9.62 12.08
CA GLU A 111 0.80 -9.21 13.21
C GLU A 111 -0.66 -9.59 12.99
N THR A 112 -1.18 -9.49 11.76
CA THR A 112 -2.55 -9.93 11.45
C THR A 112 -2.70 -11.43 11.67
N ARG A 113 -1.68 -12.25 11.37
CA ARG A 113 -1.71 -13.70 11.60
C ARG A 113 -1.73 -14.04 13.08
N GLU A 114 -0.88 -13.38 13.86
CA GLU A 114 -0.75 -13.57 15.31
C GLU A 114 -1.94 -13.01 16.09
N MET A 115 -2.64 -12.01 15.55
CA MET A 115 -3.79 -11.38 16.18
C MET A 115 -4.94 -12.37 16.45
N PRO A 116 -5.48 -12.43 17.68
CA PRO A 116 -6.68 -13.21 17.99
C PRO A 116 -7.89 -12.76 17.18
N ALA A 117 -8.69 -13.69 16.65
CA ALA A 117 -9.78 -13.37 15.73
C ALA A 117 -10.87 -12.46 16.34
N ASN A 118 -11.08 -12.50 17.66
CA ASN A 118 -12.03 -11.63 18.35
C ASN A 118 -11.62 -10.14 18.30
N VAL A 119 -10.32 -9.85 18.20
CA VAL A 119 -9.79 -8.48 18.10
C VAL A 119 -10.28 -7.78 16.82
N LEU A 120 -10.58 -8.53 15.75
CA LEU A 120 -11.09 -7.97 14.49
C LEU A 120 -12.41 -7.20 14.68
N THR A 121 -13.21 -7.55 15.69
CA THR A 121 -14.48 -6.86 15.99
C THR A 121 -14.34 -5.67 16.93
N GLU A 122 -13.15 -5.45 17.50
CA GLU A 122 -12.89 -4.27 18.32
C GLU A 122 -12.80 -3.01 17.46
N SER A 123 -13.06 -1.86 18.09
CA SER A 123 -12.88 -0.55 17.47
C SER A 123 -11.41 -0.30 17.10
N CYS A 124 -11.20 0.42 16.01
CA CYS A 124 -9.88 0.97 15.68
C CYS A 124 -9.40 1.93 16.77
N ILE A 125 -8.09 2.11 16.82
CA ILE A 125 -7.41 3.10 17.64
C ILE A 125 -7.30 4.40 16.84
N PHE A 126 -7.65 5.51 17.48
CA PHE A 126 -7.58 6.86 16.92
C PHE A 126 -6.84 7.75 17.92
N ASP A 127 -5.52 7.85 17.78
CA ASP A 127 -4.66 8.62 18.70
C ASP A 127 -4.41 10.06 18.22
N ASP A 128 -5.03 10.48 17.12
CA ASP A 128 -4.92 11.82 16.56
C ASP A 128 -6.19 12.63 16.92
N PRO A 129 -6.07 13.75 17.67
CA PRO A 129 -7.22 14.56 18.06
C PRO A 129 -8.02 15.13 16.88
N GLU A 130 -7.38 15.28 15.71
CA GLU A 130 -8.03 15.79 14.50
C GLU A 130 -8.62 14.68 13.62
N PHE A 131 -8.35 13.41 13.96
CA PHE A 131 -8.84 12.24 13.25
C PHE A 131 -9.31 11.15 14.23
N ASP A 132 -10.56 11.29 14.68
CA ASP A 132 -11.20 10.42 15.67
C ASP A 132 -12.10 9.31 15.06
N HIS A 133 -12.28 9.31 13.73
CA HIS A 133 -13.02 8.27 13.01
C HIS A 133 -12.63 8.16 11.53
N HIS A 134 -12.74 6.96 10.96
CA HIS A 134 -12.66 6.74 9.51
C HIS A 134 -14.08 6.67 8.90
N PRO A 135 -14.35 7.31 7.76
CA PRO A 135 -15.72 7.41 7.21
C PRO A 135 -16.31 6.09 6.69
N ILE A 136 -15.50 5.04 6.56
CA ILE A 136 -15.90 3.78 5.90
C ILE A 136 -16.00 2.60 6.87
N PHE A 137 -15.22 2.63 7.95
CA PHE A 137 -15.14 1.51 8.90
C PHE A 137 -14.86 2.04 10.30
N THR A 138 -15.21 1.25 11.30
CA THR A 138 -14.94 1.57 12.71
C THR A 138 -14.15 0.48 13.43
N THR A 139 -14.10 -0.73 12.88
CA THR A 139 -13.45 -1.89 13.51
C THR A 139 -12.13 -2.24 12.85
N LYS A 140 -11.24 -2.88 13.62
CA LYS A 140 -9.90 -3.30 13.15
C LYS A 140 -9.98 -4.23 11.93
N GLY A 141 -10.93 -5.18 11.94
CA GLY A 141 -11.19 -6.04 10.78
C GLY A 141 -11.67 -5.27 9.55
N GLY A 142 -12.47 -4.22 9.74
CA GLY A 142 -12.93 -3.36 8.66
C GLY A 142 -11.77 -2.55 8.04
N ALA A 143 -10.82 -2.09 8.86
CA ALA A 143 -9.61 -1.43 8.39
C ALA A 143 -8.75 -2.36 7.50
N LEU A 144 -8.55 -3.61 7.94
CA LEU A 144 -7.80 -4.63 7.20
C LEU A 144 -8.50 -5.06 5.90
N GLU A 145 -9.84 -5.17 5.89
CA GLU A 145 -10.57 -5.40 4.64
C GLU A 145 -10.47 -4.20 3.69
N TRP A 146 -10.57 -2.99 4.22
CA TRP A 146 -10.47 -1.76 3.43
C TRP A 146 -9.10 -1.61 2.77
N LEU A 147 -8.02 -2.05 3.42
CA LEU A 147 -6.67 -2.01 2.87
C LEU A 147 -6.58 -2.61 1.47
N THR A 148 -7.24 -3.75 1.26
CA THR A 148 -7.23 -4.43 -0.04
C THR A 148 -7.92 -3.59 -1.12
N HIS A 149 -9.00 -2.90 -0.78
CA HIS A 149 -9.72 -2.01 -1.69
C HIS A 149 -8.91 -0.75 -1.99
N HIS A 150 -8.30 -0.16 -0.96
CA HIS A 150 -7.42 0.99 -1.08
C HIS A 150 -6.25 0.69 -2.03
N GLU A 151 -5.56 -0.43 -1.84
CA GLU A 151 -4.44 -0.82 -2.70
C GLU A 151 -4.89 -1.07 -4.15
N HIS A 152 -6.07 -1.66 -4.40
CA HIS A 152 -6.62 -1.80 -5.75
C HIS A 152 -6.84 -0.46 -6.48
N ILE A 153 -7.19 0.61 -5.77
CA ILE A 153 -7.32 1.96 -6.35
C ILE A 153 -5.95 2.41 -6.91
N HIS A 154 -4.88 2.25 -6.13
CA HIS A 154 -3.52 2.61 -6.54
C HIS A 154 -2.95 1.67 -7.60
N ILE A 155 -3.33 0.38 -7.61
CA ILE A 155 -3.03 -0.53 -8.72
C ILE A 155 -3.59 0.03 -10.04
N GLY A 156 -4.80 0.57 -10.02
CA GLY A 156 -5.41 1.25 -11.16
C GLY A 156 -4.62 2.50 -11.60
N GLN A 157 -4.21 3.33 -10.65
CA GLN A 157 -3.42 4.55 -10.92
C GLN A 157 -2.05 4.22 -11.52
N ILE A 158 -1.32 3.25 -10.95
CA ILE A 158 -0.05 2.74 -11.48
C ILE A 158 -0.26 2.15 -12.88
N GLY A 159 -1.35 1.40 -13.06
CA GLY A 159 -1.73 0.84 -14.35
C GLY A 159 -1.96 1.91 -15.42
N PHE A 160 -2.54 3.06 -15.04
CA PHE A 160 -2.75 4.19 -15.92
C PHE A 160 -1.45 4.95 -16.22
N LEU A 161 -0.60 5.20 -15.21
CA LEU A 161 0.72 5.80 -15.39
C LEU A 161 1.57 5.02 -16.41
N ARG A 162 1.60 3.69 -16.30
CA ARG A 162 2.25 2.80 -17.27
C ARG A 162 1.80 3.09 -18.71
N ARG A 163 0.50 3.29 -18.92
CA ARG A 163 -0.05 3.61 -20.26
C ARG A 163 0.34 5.00 -20.73
N THR A 164 0.44 5.98 -19.83
CA THR A 164 0.93 7.32 -20.19
C THR A 164 2.40 7.33 -20.59
N PHE A 165 3.19 6.38 -20.12
CA PHE A 165 4.59 6.18 -20.54
C PHE A 165 4.75 5.45 -21.90
N GLY A 166 3.63 5.13 -22.57
CA GLY A 166 3.63 4.45 -23.87
C GLY A 166 3.76 2.93 -23.80
N ASP A 167 3.79 2.34 -22.60
CA ASP A 167 3.88 0.89 -22.44
C ASP A 167 2.63 0.19 -22.98
N LYS A 168 2.79 -1.02 -23.54
CA LYS A 168 1.72 -1.80 -24.17
C LYS A 168 0.65 -2.27 -23.16
N PRO A 169 -0.54 -2.69 -23.64
CA PRO A 169 -1.51 -3.38 -22.79
C PRO A 169 -0.86 -4.63 -22.17
N ILE A 170 -1.36 -5.04 -20.99
CA ILE A 170 -0.92 -6.30 -20.39
C ILE A 170 -1.64 -7.43 -21.10
N GLU A 171 -0.88 -8.32 -21.72
CA GLU A 171 -1.40 -9.51 -22.40
C GLU A 171 -1.63 -10.63 -21.38
N TYR A 172 -2.65 -10.46 -20.53
CA TYR A 172 -2.96 -11.38 -19.42
C TYR A 172 -3.11 -12.84 -19.86
N LEU A 173 -3.70 -13.07 -21.03
CA LEU A 173 -3.91 -14.43 -21.55
C LEU A 173 -2.58 -15.10 -21.90
N ASP A 174 -1.63 -14.37 -22.47
CA ASP A 174 -0.32 -14.93 -22.84
C ASP A 174 0.54 -15.17 -21.61
N GLU A 175 0.53 -14.23 -20.67
CA GLU A 175 1.19 -14.38 -19.37
C GLU A 175 0.62 -15.56 -18.58
N SER A 176 -0.70 -15.73 -18.57
CA SER A 176 -1.38 -16.87 -17.94
C SER A 176 -1.00 -18.19 -18.61
N ARG A 177 -0.98 -18.24 -19.95
CA ARG A 177 -0.52 -19.41 -20.70
C ARG A 177 0.94 -19.75 -20.44
N ALA A 178 1.77 -18.75 -20.15
CA ALA A 178 3.16 -18.91 -19.74
C ALA A 178 3.33 -19.33 -18.27
N GLY A 179 2.23 -19.54 -17.52
CA GLY A 179 2.25 -20.01 -16.14
C GLY A 179 2.43 -18.92 -15.11
N LYS A 180 2.31 -17.63 -15.47
CA LYS A 180 2.31 -16.55 -14.48
C LYS A 180 0.98 -16.58 -13.72
N ASN A 181 1.08 -16.70 -12.39
CA ASN A 181 -0.06 -16.54 -11.49
C ASN A 181 -0.22 -15.07 -11.14
N PHE A 182 -1.43 -14.54 -11.33
CA PHE A 182 -1.75 -13.14 -11.07
C PHE A 182 -2.28 -12.89 -9.65
N VAL A 183 -2.58 -13.96 -8.92
CA VAL A 183 -3.10 -14.03 -7.55
C VAL A 183 -2.88 -15.42 -6.97
#